data_AF-A0A7V9UF30-F1
#
_entry.id   AF-A0A7V9UF30-F1
#
_cell.length_a   1.000
_cell.length_b   1.000
_cell.length_c   1.000
_cell.angle_alpha   90.00
_cell.angle_beta   90.00
_cell.angle_gamma   90.00
#
_symmetry.space_group_name_H-M   'P 1'
#
loop_
_entity.id
_entity.type
_entity.pdbx_description
1 polymer ?
#
loop_
_entity_poly.entity_id
_entity_poly.type
_entity_poly.pdbx_seq_one_letter_code
_entity_poly.pdbx_strand_id
1 'polypeptide(L)'
;MPRRVRTEDLLGRIRQAQSPDRTFLVAIDGHGGAGKSSLAQRLADEIDGAVVHADDFGGHGKPYDAWDWERFAEQVAGPLLAGRTARYQRYDWDADQLGEWDEIKPGGLVIAEGVSVTRRELDVPWHATVWVECPY
;
A
#
# COMPACT_ATOMS: atom_id res chain seq x y z
N MET A 1 15.52 5.45 -16.00
CA MET A 1 15.34 6.67 -15.16
C MET A 1 13.87 6.74 -14.76
N PRO A 2 13.53 6.82 -13.47
CA PRO A 2 12.15 7.04 -13.05
C PRO A 2 11.67 8.38 -13.62
N ARG A 3 10.44 8.40 -14.15
CA ARG A 3 9.84 9.60 -14.73
C ARG A 3 9.17 10.39 -13.61
N ARG A 4 9.49 11.69 -13.48
CA ARG A 4 8.71 12.59 -12.61
C ARG A 4 7.33 12.82 -13.21
N VAL A 5 6.30 12.74 -12.37
CA VAL A 5 4.89 12.83 -12.77
C VAL A 5 4.16 13.70 -11.75
N ARG A 6 3.23 14.54 -12.20
CA ARG A 6 2.34 15.30 -11.30
C ARG A 6 1.26 14.39 -10.73
N THR A 7 0.72 14.69 -9.56
CA THR A 7 -0.34 13.89 -8.92
C THR A 7 -1.54 13.71 -9.84
N GLU A 8 -1.94 14.76 -10.57
CA GLU A 8 -3.09 14.75 -11.48
C GLU A 8 -2.86 13.80 -12.67
N ASP A 9 -1.63 13.78 -13.21
CA ASP A 9 -1.25 12.88 -14.29
C ASP A 9 -1.24 11.41 -13.82
N LEU A 10 -0.82 11.17 -12.57
CA LEU A 10 -0.86 9.84 -11.95
C LEU A 10 -2.30 9.36 -11.78
N LEU A 11 -3.20 10.21 -11.25
CA LEU A 11 -4.63 9.93 -11.15
C LEU A 11 -5.24 9.58 -12.51
N GLY A 12 -4.94 10.38 -13.54
CA GLY A 12 -5.43 10.13 -14.90
C GLY A 12 -4.99 8.76 -15.43
N ARG A 13 -3.74 8.35 -15.16
CA ARG A 13 -3.22 7.03 -15.54
C ARG A 13 -3.90 5.89 -14.78
N ILE A 14 -4.09 6.05 -13.47
CA ILE A 14 -4.77 5.04 -12.65
C ILE A 14 -6.21 4.87 -13.16
N ARG A 15 -6.95 5.96 -13.35
CA ARG A 15 -8.33 5.94 -13.87
C ARG A 15 -8.44 5.24 -15.24
N GLN A 16 -7.45 5.42 -16.12
CA GLN A 16 -7.44 4.78 -17.44
C GLN A 16 -7.07 3.29 -17.40
N ALA A 17 -6.26 2.87 -16.41
CA ALA A 17 -5.73 1.52 -16.35
C ALA A 17 -6.55 0.58 -15.44
N GLN A 18 -7.28 1.13 -14.47
CA GLN A 18 -8.09 0.32 -13.55
C GLN A 18 -9.32 -0.27 -14.24
N SER A 19 -9.79 -1.40 -13.72
CA SER A 19 -11.07 -2.01 -14.06
C SER A 19 -11.87 -2.24 -12.78
N PRO A 20 -13.21 -2.06 -12.79
CA PRO A 20 -14.05 -2.37 -11.63
C PRO A 20 -13.92 -3.82 -11.17
N ASP A 21 -13.69 -4.74 -12.11
CA ASP A 21 -13.74 -6.19 -11.86
C ASP A 21 -12.44 -6.76 -11.28
N ARG A 22 -11.38 -5.95 -11.15
CA ARG A 22 -10.06 -6.38 -10.70
C ARG A 22 -9.43 -5.35 -9.76
N THR A 23 -8.77 -5.83 -8.72
CA THR A 23 -8.01 -4.94 -7.84
C THR A 23 -6.79 -4.38 -8.56
N PHE A 24 -6.73 -3.05 -8.67
CA PHE A 24 -5.59 -2.31 -9.19
C PHE A 24 -4.66 -1.95 -8.02
N LEU A 25 -3.65 -2.79 -7.79
CA LEU A 25 -2.65 -2.59 -6.74
C LEU A 25 -1.57 -1.59 -7.15
N VAL A 26 -1.40 -0.54 -6.34
CA VAL A 26 -0.35 0.49 -6.49
C VAL A 26 0.50 0.52 -5.23
N ALA A 27 1.83 0.61 -5.40
CA ALA A 27 2.75 0.82 -4.31
C ALA A 27 3.26 2.27 -4.28
N ILE A 28 3.27 2.90 -3.10
CA ILE A 28 3.86 4.22 -2.88
C ILE A 28 4.97 4.10 -1.84
N ASP A 29 6.22 4.21 -2.31
CA ASP A 29 7.44 4.04 -1.52
C ASP A 29 8.21 5.37 -1.44
N GLY A 30 9.23 5.42 -0.59
CA GLY A 30 10.02 6.62 -0.29
C GLY A 30 10.40 6.70 1.18
N HIS A 31 11.35 7.58 1.50
CA HIS A 31 11.85 7.77 2.86
C HIS A 31 10.76 8.19 3.86
N GLY A 32 11.02 7.96 5.15
CA GLY A 32 10.18 8.45 6.25
C GLY A 32 9.96 9.97 6.14
N GLY A 33 8.74 10.44 6.41
CA GLY A 33 8.41 11.87 6.32
C GLY A 33 8.31 12.45 4.90
N ALA A 34 8.48 11.66 3.84
CA ALA A 34 8.44 12.16 2.46
C ALA A 34 7.03 12.57 1.95
N GLY A 35 5.97 12.34 2.74
CA GLY A 35 4.59 12.66 2.35
C GLY A 35 3.83 11.53 1.61
N LYS A 36 4.31 10.29 1.71
CA LYS A 36 3.70 9.09 1.09
C LYS A 36 2.24 8.89 1.51
N SER A 37 1.97 8.87 2.82
CA SER A 37 0.62 8.67 3.36
C SER A 37 -0.33 9.79 2.91
N SER A 38 0.14 11.04 2.84
CA SER A 38 -0.66 12.16 2.33
C SER A 38 -0.97 12.02 0.84
N LEU A 39 0.00 11.58 0.03
CA LEU A 39 -0.24 11.28 -1.39
C LEU A 39 -1.21 10.10 -1.55
N ALA A 40 -1.00 9.02 -0.80
CA ALA A 40 -1.85 7.82 -0.84
C ALA A 40 -3.31 8.17 -0.52
N GLN A 41 -3.55 8.90 0.57
CA GLN A 41 -4.89 9.33 0.97
C GLN A 41 -5.53 10.21 -0.09
N ARG A 42 -4.82 11.21 -0.62
CA ARG A 42 -5.34 12.08 -1.69
C ARG A 42 -5.75 11.27 -2.93
N LEU A 43 -4.97 10.26 -3.31
CA LEU A 43 -5.30 9.41 -4.46
C LEU A 43 -6.51 8.52 -4.17
N ALA A 44 -6.60 7.95 -2.96
CA ALA A 44 -7.71 7.11 -2.53
C ALA A 44 -9.02 7.91 -2.48
N ASP A 45 -9.03 9.10 -1.89
CA ASP A 45 -10.21 9.97 -1.77
C ASP A 45 -10.77 10.36 -3.16
N GLU A 46 -9.90 10.57 -4.14
CA GLU A 46 -10.27 11.00 -5.49
C GLU A 46 -10.94 9.91 -6.34
N ILE A 47 -10.73 8.64 -6.01
CA ILE A 47 -11.27 7.51 -6.80
C ILE A 47 -11.91 6.41 -5.95
N ASP A 48 -12.25 6.71 -4.71
CA ASP A 48 -12.85 5.77 -3.75
C ASP A 48 -12.02 4.48 -3.60
N GLY A 49 -10.71 4.65 -3.39
CA GLY A 49 -9.75 3.57 -3.18
C GLY A 49 -9.49 3.27 -1.70
N ALA A 50 -8.82 2.16 -1.43
CA ALA A 50 -8.34 1.81 -0.09
C ALA A 50 -6.83 2.04 0.06
N VAL A 51 -6.38 2.34 1.28
CA VAL A 51 -4.95 2.50 1.63
C VAL A 51 -4.58 1.47 2.68
N VAL A 52 -3.45 0.80 2.47
CA VAL A 52 -2.81 -0.12 3.41
C VAL A 52 -1.46 0.47 3.80
N HIS A 53 -1.27 0.68 5.10
CA HIS A 53 -0.03 1.22 5.64
C HIS A 53 0.93 0.08 5.97
N ALA A 54 2.18 0.16 5.50
CA ALA A 54 3.20 -0.81 5.86
C ALA A 54 3.36 -0.90 7.38
N ASP A 55 3.21 0.21 8.10
CA ASP A 55 3.34 0.28 9.56
C ASP A 55 2.28 -0.56 10.31
N ASP A 56 1.17 -0.93 9.67
CA ASP A 56 0.22 -1.91 10.23
C ASP A 56 0.84 -3.33 10.32
N PHE A 57 1.98 -3.55 9.66
CA PHE A 57 2.74 -4.80 9.61
C PHE A 57 4.06 -4.75 10.39
N GLY A 58 4.27 -3.74 11.25
CA GLY A 58 5.43 -3.66 12.14
C GLY A 58 5.28 -4.44 13.46
N GLY A 59 6.32 -4.36 14.30
CA GLY A 59 6.31 -4.63 15.75
C GLY A 59 6.09 -6.07 16.26
N HIS A 60 5.40 -6.94 15.51
CA HIS A 60 5.02 -8.28 15.97
C HIS A 60 6.21 -9.28 16.05
N GLY A 61 7.02 -9.16 17.11
CA GLY A 61 8.23 -9.97 17.31
C GLY A 61 9.35 -9.67 16.32
N LYS A 62 9.25 -8.55 15.61
CA LYS A 62 10.25 -8.05 14.66
C LYS A 62 11.01 -6.87 15.27
N PRO A 63 12.26 -6.63 14.85
CA PRO A 63 12.95 -5.36 15.12
C PRO A 63 12.09 -4.15 14.70
N TYR A 64 12.29 -3.00 15.35
CA TYR A 64 11.53 -1.78 15.08
C TYR A 64 11.59 -1.30 13.62
N ASP A 65 12.68 -1.63 12.91
CA ASP A 65 12.92 -1.32 11.50
C ASP A 65 12.56 -2.47 10.54
N ALA A 66 11.82 -3.47 11.02
CA ALA A 66 11.43 -4.64 10.26
C ALA A 66 9.90 -4.82 10.25
N TRP A 67 9.39 -5.05 9.04
CA TRP A 67 7.97 -5.32 8.79
C TRP A 67 7.75 -6.79 8.45
N ASP A 68 6.58 -7.29 8.83
CA ASP A 68 6.08 -8.62 8.53
C ASP A 68 5.46 -8.66 7.12
N TRP A 69 6.36 -8.66 6.14
CA TRP A 69 6.03 -8.70 4.71
C TRP A 69 5.34 -10.00 4.28
N GLU A 70 5.62 -11.10 4.96
CA GLU A 70 4.93 -12.38 4.76
C GLU A 70 3.45 -12.22 5.11
N ARG A 71 3.16 -11.65 6.29
CA ARG A 71 1.78 -11.33 6.69
C ARG A 71 1.08 -10.38 5.72
N PHE A 72 1.76 -9.34 5.24
CA PHE A 72 1.19 -8.46 4.20
C PHE A 72 0.85 -9.23 2.93
N ALA A 73 1.77 -10.07 2.43
CA ALA A 73 1.56 -10.83 1.21
C ALA A 73 0.39 -11.83 1.36
N GLU A 74 0.31 -12.53 2.49
CA GLU A 74 -0.70 -13.54 2.76
C GLU A 74 -2.09 -12.95 3.05
N GLN A 75 -2.16 -11.85 3.81
CA GLN A 75 -3.43 -11.30 4.31
C GLN A 75 -4.01 -10.20 3.41
N VAL A 76 -3.16 -9.53 2.63
CA VAL A 76 -3.56 -8.38 1.79
C VAL A 76 -3.35 -8.65 0.31
N ALA A 77 -2.09 -8.76 -0.14
CA ALA A 77 -1.81 -8.77 -1.57
C ALA A 77 -2.36 -10.03 -2.27
N GLY A 78 -2.12 -11.21 -1.70
CA GLY A 78 -2.57 -12.49 -2.24
C GLY A 78 -4.10 -12.58 -2.39
N PRO A 79 -4.89 -12.30 -1.34
CA PRO A 79 -6.34 -12.27 -1.43
C PRO A 79 -6.86 -11.30 -2.49
N LEU A 80 -6.35 -10.06 -2.51
CA LEU A 80 -6.79 -9.04 -3.47
C LEU A 80 -6.46 -9.40 -4.92
N LEU A 81 -5.28 -9.96 -5.17
CA LEU A 81 -4.88 -10.47 -6.49
C LEU A 81 -5.75 -11.65 -6.95
N ALA A 82 -6.21 -12.46 -6.00
CA ALA A 82 -7.14 -13.56 -6.24
C ALA A 82 -8.61 -13.10 -6.34
N GLY A 83 -8.90 -11.80 -6.29
CA GLY A 83 -10.27 -11.27 -6.32
C GLY A 83 -11.09 -11.62 -5.07
N ARG A 84 -10.44 -11.79 -3.91
CA ARG A 84 -11.06 -12.08 -2.61
C ARG A 84 -10.86 -10.90 -1.66
N THR A 85 -11.76 -10.77 -0.69
CA THR A 85 -11.62 -9.80 0.41
C THR A 85 -10.34 -10.07 1.18
N ALA A 86 -9.49 -9.05 1.30
CA ALA A 86 -8.36 -9.06 2.23
C ALA A 86 -8.86 -8.76 3.64
N ARG A 87 -8.29 -9.46 4.61
CA ARG A 87 -8.58 -9.26 6.02
C ARG A 87 -7.29 -9.38 6.81
N TYR A 88 -6.90 -8.32 7.50
CA TYR A 88 -5.62 -8.23 8.21
C TYR A 88 -5.79 -7.53 9.55
N GLN A 89 -4.86 -7.76 10.48
CA GLN A 89 -4.83 -7.02 11.74
C GLN A 89 -3.86 -5.86 11.66
N ARG A 90 -4.28 -4.71 12.16
CA ARG A 90 -3.38 -3.55 12.30
C ARG A 90 -2.53 -3.72 13.54
N TYR A 91 -1.24 -3.41 13.46
CA TYR A 91 -0.38 -3.44 14.64
C TYR A 91 -0.71 -2.25 15.55
N ASP A 92 -0.99 -2.53 16.82
CA ASP A 92 -1.14 -1.52 17.85
C ASP A 92 0.23 -1.24 18.47
N TRP A 93 0.83 -0.12 18.06
CA TRP A 93 2.16 0.29 18.52
C TRP A 93 2.20 0.69 19.99
N ASP A 94 1.07 1.12 20.57
CA ASP A 94 1.00 1.52 21.99
C ASP A 94 0.85 0.29 22.89
N ALA A 95 0.06 -0.70 22.45
CA ALA A 95 -0.18 -1.94 23.19
C ALA A 95 0.81 -3.07 22.86
N ASP A 96 1.69 -2.88 21.88
CA ASP A 96 2.70 -3.85 21.41
C ASP A 96 2.08 -5.22 21.05
N GLN A 97 0.96 -5.20 20.31
CA GLN A 97 0.23 -6.41 19.91
C GLN A 97 -0.56 -6.22 18.61
N LEU A 98 -1.04 -7.32 18.04
CA LEU A 98 -2.01 -7.25 16.94
C LEU A 98 -3.36 -6.71 17.46
N GLY A 99 -3.79 -5.59 16.88
CA GLY A 99 -5.01 -4.89 17.24
C GLY A 99 -6.20 -5.29 16.37
N GLU A 100 -6.95 -4.28 15.95
CA GLU A 100 -8.22 -4.45 15.24
C GLU A 100 -8.05 -5.09 13.86
N TRP A 101 -9.09 -5.84 13.46
CA TRP A 101 -9.21 -6.39 12.12
C TRP A 101 -9.73 -5.33 11.17
N ASP A 102 -9.09 -5.21 10.02
CA ASP A 102 -9.53 -4.40 8.89
C ASP A 102 -9.84 -5.28 7.68
N GLU A 103 -10.73 -4.81 6.81
CA GLU A 103 -11.18 -5.53 5.62
C GLU A 103 -11.16 -4.63 4.38
N ILE A 104 -10.58 -5.17 3.30
CA ILE A 104 -10.54 -4.50 2.00
C ILE A 104 -11.20 -5.41 0.98
N LYS A 105 -12.30 -4.93 0.40
CA LYS A 105 -13.00 -5.63 -0.68
C LYS A 105 -12.12 -5.63 -1.94
N PRO A 106 -12.18 -6.70 -2.75
CA PRO A 106 -11.49 -6.71 -4.03
C PRO A 106 -12.20 -5.78 -5.04
N GLY A 107 -11.48 -5.37 -6.07
CA GLY A 107 -11.95 -4.44 -7.08
C GLY A 107 -11.55 -2.99 -6.79
N GLY A 108 -11.45 -2.17 -7.83
CA GLY A 108 -11.03 -0.77 -7.72
C GLY A 108 -9.55 -0.61 -7.34
N LEU A 109 -9.20 0.56 -6.81
CA LEU A 109 -7.83 0.91 -6.43
C LEU A 109 -7.54 0.48 -4.99
N VAL A 110 -6.42 -0.21 -4.79
CA VAL A 110 -5.83 -0.41 -3.46
C VAL A 110 -4.37 0.05 -3.50
N ILE A 111 -4.02 0.96 -2.60
CA ILE A 111 -2.67 1.52 -2.46
C ILE A 111 -2.01 0.89 -1.24
N ALA A 112 -0.83 0.31 -1.41
CA ALA A 112 0.06 0.01 -0.31
C ALA A 112 1.12 1.12 -0.21
N GLU A 113 1.28 1.71 0.97
CA GLU A 113 2.24 2.79 1.18
C GLU A 113 3.14 2.51 2.37
N GLY A 114 4.40 2.89 2.26
CA GLY A 114 5.35 2.74 3.35
C GLY A 114 6.79 2.56 2.86
N VAL A 115 7.71 2.49 3.80
CA VAL A 115 9.13 2.27 3.49
C VAL A 115 9.31 0.82 3.05
N SER A 116 9.99 0.61 1.92
CA SER A 116 10.31 -0.72 1.37
C SER A 116 9.11 -1.52 0.86
N VAL A 117 7.96 -0.89 0.61
CA VAL A 117 6.78 -1.57 0.04
C VAL A 117 7.02 -2.04 -1.41
N THR A 118 8.00 -1.44 -2.11
CA THR A 118 8.41 -1.87 -3.47
C THR A 118 9.57 -2.87 -3.47
N ARG A 119 9.93 -3.44 -2.32
CA ARG A 119 11.02 -4.41 -2.22
C ARG A 119 10.78 -5.63 -3.09
N ARG A 120 11.85 -6.17 -3.68
CA ARG A 120 11.76 -7.30 -4.62
C ARG A 120 11.28 -8.58 -3.95
N GLU A 121 11.64 -8.79 -2.68
CA GLU A 121 11.30 -10.01 -1.95
C GLU A 121 9.81 -10.16 -1.67
N LEU A 122 9.04 -9.07 -1.78
CA LEU A 122 7.59 -9.09 -1.61
C LEU A 122 6.88 -9.77 -2.79
N ASP A 123 7.52 -9.80 -3.97
CA ASP A 123 7.04 -10.42 -5.21
C ASP A 123 5.59 -10.09 -5.59
N VAL A 124 5.12 -8.89 -5.24
CA VAL A 124 3.78 -8.42 -5.60
C VAL A 124 3.81 -7.87 -7.03
N PRO A 125 2.92 -8.34 -7.92
CA PRO A 125 2.77 -7.80 -9.27
C PRO A 125 2.06 -6.44 -9.23
N TRP A 126 2.77 -5.40 -8.78
CA TRP A 126 2.27 -4.03 -8.75
C TRP A 126 1.89 -3.53 -10.14
N HIS A 127 0.71 -2.94 -10.27
CA HIS A 127 0.28 -2.30 -11.53
C HIS A 127 0.98 -0.96 -11.74
N ALA A 128 1.32 -0.27 -10.63
CA ALA A 128 2.19 0.89 -10.63
C ALA A 128 3.00 0.95 -9.33
N THR A 129 4.23 1.44 -9.44
CA THR A 129 5.07 1.78 -8.30
C THR A 129 5.43 3.26 -8.37
N VAL A 130 5.26 3.98 -7.27
CA VAL A 130 5.53 5.41 -7.16
C VAL A 130 6.60 5.60 -6.08
N TRP A 131 7.64 6.35 -6.40
CA TRP A 131 8.64 6.77 -5.42
C TRP A 131 8.42 8.24 -5.09
N VAL A 132 8.18 8.55 -3.82
CA VAL A 132 8.04 9.91 -3.31
C VAL A 132 9.40 10.40 -2.84
N GLU A 133 9.91 11.41 -3.54
CA GLU A 133 11.16 12.08 -3.23
C GLU A 133 10.83 13.44 -2.58
N CYS A 134 11.36 13.67 -1.38
CA CYS A 134 11.34 14.98 -0.73
C CYS A 134 12.80 15.43 -0.56
N PRO A 135 13.22 16.55 -1.18
CA PRO A 135 14.57 17.08 -0.98
C PRO A 135 14.74 17.51 0.48
N TYR A 136 15.92 17.19 1.02
CA TYR A 136 16.38 17.61 2.34
C TYR A 136 16.75 19.10 2.38
#